data_AF-A0A8T5L356-F1
#
_entry.id   AF-A0A8T5L356-F1
#
_cell.length_a   1.000
_cell.length_b   1.000
_cell.length_c   1.000
_cell.angle_alpha   90.00
_cell.angle_beta   90.00
_cell.angle_gamma   90.00
#
_symmetry.space_group_name_H-M   'P 1'
#
loop_
_entity.id
_entity.type
_entity.pdbx_description
1 polymer ?
#
loop_
_entity_poly.entity_id
_entity_poly.type
_entity_poly.pdbx_seq_one_letter_code
_entity_poly.pdbx_strand_id
1 'polypeptide(L)'
;MKGLSQTLYLVVVAVVILIVALVLLTIFSVGLGGVVELSKAQGFCGTEGATSCKATGGLPVDWIVPKYNVEGTGLVPCATILCEDGTDTCETCGFPTQ
;
A
#
# COMPACT_ATOMS: atom_id res chain seq x y z
N MET A 1 -11.35 31.22 45.40
CA MET A 1 -11.89 30.58 44.19
C MET A 1 -10.94 30.74 42.98
N LYS A 2 -9.65 30.42 43.10
CA LYS A 2 -8.67 30.53 41.98
C LYS A 2 -8.07 29.17 41.55
N GLY A 3 -8.12 28.14 42.41
CA GLY A 3 -7.60 26.79 42.07
C GLY A 3 -8.53 25.93 41.22
N LEU A 4 -9.85 26.13 41.30
CA LEU A 4 -10.86 25.36 40.55
C LEU A 4 -10.84 25.63 39.04
N SER A 5 -10.41 26.82 38.63
CA SER A 5 -10.29 27.19 37.21
C SER A 5 -9.06 26.54 36.55
N GLN A 6 -7.97 26.42 37.30
CA GLN A 6 -6.72 25.85 36.80
C GLN A 6 -6.80 24.33 36.61
N THR A 7 -7.51 23.63 37.49
CA THR A 7 -7.76 22.18 37.33
C THR A 7 -8.66 21.90 36.14
N LEU A 8 -9.71 22.70 35.92
CA LEU A 8 -10.58 22.57 34.75
C LEU A 8 -9.79 22.78 33.45
N TYR A 9 -8.90 23.78 33.42
CA TYR A 9 -8.07 24.07 32.26
C TYR A 9 -7.13 22.90 31.90
N LEU A 10 -6.47 22.30 32.90
CA LEU A 10 -5.61 21.13 32.70
C LEU A 10 -6.37 19.93 32.13
N VAL A 11 -7.58 19.68 32.61
CA VAL A 11 -8.43 18.60 32.11
C VAL A 11 -8.82 18.85 30.65
N VAL A 12 -9.24 20.06 30.31
CA VAL A 12 -9.61 20.41 28.92
C VAL A 12 -8.42 20.24 27.98
N VAL A 13 -7.23 20.71 28.35
CA VAL A 13 -6.02 20.57 27.53
C VAL A 13 -5.65 19.10 27.33
N ALA A 14 -5.72 18.28 28.39
CA ALA A 14 -5.43 16.85 28.29
C ALA A 14 -6.41 16.12 27.36
N VAL A 15 -7.71 16.46 27.42
CA VAL A 15 -8.73 15.89 26.55
C VAL A 15 -8.48 16.28 25.09
N VAL A 16 -8.14 17.53 24.81
CA VAL A 16 -7.83 17.98 23.45
C VAL A 16 -6.63 17.24 22.88
N ILE A 17 -5.56 17.04 23.66
CA ILE A 17 -4.38 16.28 23.21
C ILE A 17 -4.76 14.82 22.89
N LEU A 18 -5.58 14.18 23.73
CA LEU A 18 -6.06 12.82 23.48
C LEU A 18 -6.90 12.70 22.21
N ILE A 19 -7.79 13.67 21.95
CA ILE A 19 -8.60 13.69 20.72
C ILE A 19 -7.72 13.85 19.50
N VAL A 20 -6.75 14.77 19.52
CA VAL A 20 -5.82 14.98 18.41
C VAL A 20 -5.00 13.72 18.14
N ALA A 21 -4.50 13.06 19.18
CA ALA A 21 -3.78 11.79 19.04
C ALA A 21 -4.65 10.70 18.39
N LEU A 22 -5.92 10.59 18.81
CA LEU A 22 -6.86 9.62 18.24
C LEU A 22 -7.15 9.89 16.76
N VAL A 23 -7.33 11.15 16.39
CA VAL A 23 -7.58 11.58 14.99
C VAL A 23 -6.36 11.30 14.10
N LEU A 24 -5.15 11.53 14.60
CA LEU A 24 -3.95 11.18 13.86
C LEU A 24 -3.86 9.66 13.64
N LEU A 25 -4.10 8.86 14.68
CA LEU A 25 -4.10 7.40 14.57
C LEU A 25 -5.15 6.89 13.57
N THR A 26 -6.33 7.48 13.51
CA THR A 26 -7.36 7.08 12.54
C THR A 26 -7.04 7.46 11.11
N ILE A 27 -6.42 8.63 10.86
CA ILE A 27 -6.00 8.99 9.50
C ILE A 27 -4.90 8.05 9.00
N PHE A 28 -3.93 7.71 9.87
CA PHE A 28 -2.90 6.75 9.51
C PHE A 28 -3.45 5.34 9.31
N SER A 29 -4.41 4.88 10.13
CA SER A 29 -4.98 3.55 9.97
C SER A 29 -5.83 3.39 8.71
N VAL A 30 -6.50 4.45 8.25
CA VAL A 30 -7.22 4.46 6.97
C VAL A 30 -6.23 4.52 5.79
N GLY A 31 -5.18 5.35 5.88
CA GLY A 31 -4.19 5.46 4.81
C GLY A 31 -3.29 4.23 4.64
N LEU A 32 -3.04 3.46 5.72
CA LEU A 32 -2.15 2.30 5.69
C LEU A 32 -2.74 1.07 5.00
N GLY A 33 -4.06 0.93 4.94
CA GLY A 33 -4.72 -0.22 4.28
C GLY A 33 -4.30 -0.35 2.82
N GLY A 34 -4.40 0.73 2.05
CA GLY A 34 -4.08 0.74 0.63
C GLY A 34 -2.60 0.58 0.31
N VAL A 35 -1.70 1.18 1.09
CA VAL A 35 -0.24 1.00 0.86
C VAL A 35 0.25 -0.40 1.23
N VAL A 36 -0.36 -1.05 2.23
CA VAL A 36 0.00 -2.43 2.60
C VAL A 36 -0.45 -3.42 1.53
N GLU A 37 -1.67 -3.28 1.00
CA GLU A 37 -2.17 -4.11 -0.10
C GLU A 37 -1.36 -3.92 -1.39
N LEU A 38 -1.01 -2.67 -1.74
CA LEU A 38 -0.18 -2.39 -2.92
C LEU A 38 1.25 -2.94 -2.76
N SER A 39 1.88 -2.76 -1.59
CA SER A 39 3.22 -3.29 -1.33
C SER A 39 3.26 -4.81 -1.35
N LYS A 40 2.19 -5.46 -0.86
CA LYS A 40 2.05 -6.91 -0.88
C LYS A 40 1.81 -7.44 -2.29
N ALA A 41 1.00 -6.74 -3.08
CA ALA A 41 0.81 -7.03 -4.51
C ALA A 41 2.12 -6.88 -5.29
N GLN A 42 2.88 -5.80 -5.08
CA GLN A 42 4.21 -5.61 -5.66
C GLN A 42 5.17 -6.74 -5.31
N GLY A 43 5.21 -7.18 -4.05
CA GLY A 43 6.06 -8.28 -3.63
C GLY A 43 5.69 -9.63 -4.26
N PHE A 44 4.39 -9.93 -4.35
CA PHE A 44 3.89 -11.14 -5.00
C PHE A 44 4.17 -11.14 -6.50
N CYS A 45 3.72 -10.11 -7.21
CA CYS A 45 3.98 -9.93 -8.63
C CYS A 45 5.50 -9.99 -8.89
N GLY A 46 6.31 -9.30 -8.09
CA GLY A 46 7.76 -9.27 -8.25
C GLY A 46 8.40 -10.65 -8.17
N THR A 47 7.93 -11.48 -7.24
CA THR A 47 8.44 -12.84 -7.06
C THR A 47 8.00 -13.77 -8.17
N GLU A 48 6.74 -13.72 -8.58
CA GLU A 48 6.20 -14.54 -9.67
C GLU A 48 6.81 -14.17 -11.02
N GLY A 49 6.98 -12.88 -11.28
CA GLY A 49 7.59 -12.34 -12.48
C GLY A 49 9.06 -12.72 -12.57
N ALA A 50 9.84 -12.48 -11.50
CA ALA A 50 11.25 -12.89 -11.46
C ALA A 50 11.43 -14.40 -11.62
N THR A 51 10.54 -15.21 -11.04
CA THR A 51 10.61 -16.67 -11.12
C THR A 51 10.28 -17.16 -12.52
N SER A 52 9.22 -16.63 -13.14
CA SER A 52 8.78 -17.02 -14.48
C SER A 52 9.76 -16.54 -15.54
N CYS A 53 10.20 -15.27 -15.46
CA CYS A 53 11.20 -14.73 -16.36
C CYS A 53 12.54 -15.47 -16.32
N LYS A 54 12.95 -15.98 -15.14
CA LYS A 54 14.12 -16.85 -15.03
C LYS A 54 13.90 -18.26 -15.56
N ALA A 55 12.68 -18.79 -15.46
CA ALA A 55 12.38 -20.17 -15.82
C ALA A 55 12.03 -20.36 -17.30
N THR A 56 11.29 -19.42 -17.88
CA THR A 56 10.73 -19.52 -19.24
C THR A 56 11.13 -18.37 -20.16
N GLY A 57 11.82 -17.34 -19.63
CA GLY A 57 12.16 -16.13 -20.37
C GLY A 57 10.97 -15.19 -20.61
N GLY A 58 9.79 -15.50 -20.02
CA GLY A 58 8.56 -14.75 -20.22
C GLY A 58 7.77 -14.58 -18.93
N LEU A 59 6.87 -13.59 -18.93
CA LEU A 59 5.93 -13.39 -17.83
C LEU A 59 4.76 -14.38 -17.91
N PRO A 60 4.11 -14.68 -16.77
CA PRO A 60 2.94 -15.55 -16.73
C PRO A 60 1.79 -15.03 -17.63
N VAL A 61 1.01 -15.94 -18.22
CA VAL A 61 -0.16 -15.56 -19.06
C VAL A 61 -1.25 -14.84 -18.26
N ASP A 62 -1.29 -15.08 -16.96
CA ASP A 62 -2.21 -14.49 -15.99
C ASP A 62 -1.70 -13.17 -15.40
N TRP A 63 -0.58 -12.64 -15.91
CA TRP A 63 0.03 -11.37 -15.49
C TRP A 63 -0.83 -10.14 -15.79
N ILE A 64 -1.61 -10.21 -16.88
CA ILE A 64 -2.58 -9.20 -17.31
C ILE A 64 -3.95 -9.36 -16.63
N VAL A 65 -4.17 -10.44 -15.87
CA VAL A 65 -5.46 -10.68 -15.22
C VAL A 65 -5.53 -9.81 -13.96
N PRO A 66 -6.57 -8.98 -13.79
CA PRO A 66 -6.73 -8.15 -12.62
C PRO A 66 -7.02 -9.01 -11.40
N LYS A 67 -6.05 -9.09 -10.48
CA LYS A 67 -6.09 -9.98 -9.30
C LYS A 67 -5.90 -9.24 -7.98
N TYR A 68 -5.22 -8.10 -7.99
CA TYR A 68 -4.84 -7.39 -6.77
C TYR A 68 -5.75 -6.19 -6.60
N ASN A 69 -6.43 -6.11 -5.46
CA ASN A 69 -7.27 -4.97 -5.15
C ASN A 69 -6.41 -3.83 -4.61
N VAL A 70 -6.22 -2.80 -5.42
CA VAL A 70 -5.50 -1.60 -5.02
C VAL A 70 -6.52 -0.54 -4.62
N GLU A 71 -6.40 -0.07 -3.38
CA GLU A 71 -7.32 0.92 -2.82
C GLU A 71 -7.29 2.20 -3.66
N GLY A 72 -8.46 2.62 -4.19
CA GLY A 72 -8.60 3.77 -5.09
C GLY A 72 -8.59 3.44 -6.59
N THR A 73 -8.09 2.27 -6.99
CA THR A 73 -7.97 1.86 -8.41
C THR A 73 -8.80 0.61 -8.73
N GLY A 74 -9.11 -0.21 -7.72
CA GLY A 74 -9.85 -1.47 -7.87
C GLY A 74 -8.92 -2.65 -8.19
N LEU A 75 -9.46 -3.70 -8.81
CA LEU A 75 -8.66 -4.85 -9.22
C LEU A 75 -7.72 -4.46 -10.36
N VAL A 76 -6.42 -4.52 -10.11
CA VAL A 76 -5.38 -4.25 -11.10
C VAL A 76 -4.52 -5.50 -11.35
N PRO A 77 -4.02 -5.68 -12.58
CA PRO A 77 -3.08 -6.75 -12.91
C PRO A 77 -1.65 -6.45 -12.46
N CYS A 78 -0.83 -7.49 -12.37
CA CYS A 78 0.61 -7.34 -12.10
C CYS A 78 1.32 -6.50 -13.16
N ALA A 79 0.84 -6.57 -14.42
CA ALA A 79 1.32 -5.75 -15.53
C ALA A 79 1.33 -4.27 -15.17
N THR A 80 0.22 -3.74 -14.64
CA THR A 80 0.11 -2.32 -14.27
C THR A 80 0.80 -1.96 -12.95
N ILE A 81 1.12 -2.94 -12.10
CA ILE A 81 1.75 -2.70 -10.80
C ILE A 81 3.28 -2.58 -10.94
N LEU A 82 3.89 -3.34 -11.86
CA LEU A 82 5.35 -3.46 -12.00
C LEU A 82 5.88 -3.04 -13.37
N CYS A 83 5.04 -2.90 -14.38
CA CYS A 83 5.45 -2.55 -15.74
C CYS A 83 4.74 -1.23 -16.11
N GLU A 84 5.52 -0.17 -16.29
CA GLU A 84 5.01 1.21 -16.36
C GLU A 84 4.15 1.51 -17.61
N ASP A 85 4.04 0.58 -18.55
CA ASP A 85 3.30 0.75 -19.81
C ASP A 85 2.31 -0.39 -20.14
N GLY A 86 2.03 -1.28 -19.17
CA GLY A 86 1.18 -2.47 -19.43
C GLY A 86 1.83 -3.47 -20.40
N THR A 87 3.15 -3.39 -20.57
CA THR A 87 3.94 -4.31 -21.37
C THR A 87 4.28 -5.56 -20.54
N ASP A 88 4.02 -6.74 -21.11
CA ASP A 88 4.18 -8.04 -20.44
C ASP A 88 5.54 -8.70 -20.73
N THR A 89 6.61 -7.91 -20.87
CA THR A 89 7.95 -8.46 -21.11
C THR A 89 8.85 -8.34 -19.90
N CYS A 90 9.65 -9.38 -19.65
CA CYS A 90 10.54 -9.45 -18.50
C CYS A 90 11.50 -8.25 -18.40
N GLU A 91 12.03 -7.78 -19.53
CA GLU A 91 12.94 -6.63 -19.59
C GLU A 91 12.24 -5.30 -19.26
N THR A 92 11.02 -5.08 -19.76
CA THR A 92 10.27 -3.84 -19.49
C THR A 92 9.84 -3.73 -18.04
N CYS A 93 9.63 -4.88 -17.37
CA CYS A 93 9.32 -4.93 -15.94
C CYS A 93 10.58 -5.05 -15.05
N GLY A 94 11.78 -4.95 -15.63
CA GLY A 94 13.04 -4.95 -14.87
C GLY A 94 13.44 -6.30 -14.25
N PHE A 95 12.88 -7.41 -14.73
CA PHE A 95 13.23 -8.75 -14.24
C PHE A 95 14.42 -9.34 -14.99
N PRO A 96 15.38 -9.96 -14.27
CA PRO A 96 16.48 -10.67 -14.90
C PRO A 96 15.95 -11.92 -15.63
N THR A 97 16.16 -11.98 -16.94
CA THR A 97 15.98 -13.17 -17.77
C THR A 97 17.25 -14.02 -17.76
N GLN A 98 17.12 -15.32 -18.07
CA GLN A 98 18.26 -16.23 -18.22
C GLN A 98 18.97 -16.07 -19.57
#